data_AF-A0A128EU21-F1
#
_entry.id   AF-A0A128EU21-F1
#
_cell.length_a   1.000
_cell.length_b   1.000
_cell.length_c   1.000
_cell.angle_alpha   90.00
_cell.angle_beta   90.00
_cell.angle_gamma   90.00
#
_symmetry.space_group_name_H-M   'P 1'
#
loop_
_entity.id
_entity.type
_entity.pdbx_description
1 polymer ?
#
loop_
_entity_poly.entity_id
_entity_poly.type
_entity_poly.pdbx_seq_one_letter_code
_entity_poly.pdbx_strand_id
1 'polypeptide(L)'
;MGIVGQSLVLFAVLISGAIGYLVANDIPIFSEADPTAIYGEWVEQGVPSYAADSFEVRKDGIYIKGARTTSHYEYTGSKLIYTVGNNTYLYTVEDRNTLQREKPYHYSTPFTKR
;
A
#
# COMPACT_ATOMS: atom_id res chain seq x y z
N MET A 1 -29.19 38.45 12.27
CA MET A 1 -29.13 37.06 11.76
C MET A 1 -29.38 36.11 12.92
N GLY A 2 -30.23 35.09 12.76
CA GLY A 2 -30.53 34.15 13.84
C GLY A 2 -29.37 33.21 14.15
N ILE A 3 -29.43 32.51 15.30
CA ILE A 3 -28.40 31.57 15.78
C ILE A 3 -27.95 30.61 14.66
N VAL A 4 -28.89 30.11 13.85
CA VAL A 4 -28.61 29.22 12.71
C VAL A 4 -27.69 29.87 11.67
N GLY A 5 -27.93 31.15 11.33
CA GLY A 5 -27.09 31.88 10.37
C GLY A 5 -25.67 32.11 10.91
N GLN A 6 -25.53 32.37 12.20
CA GLN A 6 -24.23 32.52 12.85
C GLN A 6 -23.46 31.19 12.91
N SER A 7 -24.14 30.07 13.18
CA SER A 7 -23.54 28.74 13.16
C SER A 7 -23.02 28.35 11.78
N LEU A 8 -23.75 28.68 10.70
CA LEU A 8 -23.31 28.40 9.33
C LEU A 8 -22.06 29.19 8.94
N VAL A 9 -22.00 30.47 9.33
CA VAL A 9 -20.82 31.31 9.08
C VAL A 9 -19.60 30.78 9.85
N LEU A 10 -19.76 30.41 11.11
CA LEU A 10 -18.68 29.82 11.91
C LEU A 10 -18.19 28.50 11.31
N PHE A 11 -19.10 27.64 10.86
CA PHE A 11 -18.74 26.39 10.20
C PHE A 11 -17.95 26.64 8.91
N ALA A 12 -18.39 27.56 8.07
CA ALA A 12 -17.69 27.91 6.83
C ALA A 12 -16.28 28.46 7.10
N VAL A 13 -16.11 29.28 8.14
CA VAL A 13 -14.78 29.81 8.54
C VAL A 13 -13.87 28.68 9.03
N LEU A 14 -14.39 27.76 9.84
CA LEU A 14 -13.60 26.62 10.35
C LEU A 14 -13.16 25.68 9.22
N ILE A 15 -14.06 25.33 8.30
CA ILE A 15 -13.72 24.48 7.16
C ILE A 15 -12.70 25.17 6.25
N SER A 16 -12.88 26.47 5.97
CA SER A 16 -11.94 27.24 5.16
C SER A 16 -10.56 27.34 5.81
N GLY A 17 -10.51 27.54 7.13
CA GLY A 17 -9.26 27.56 7.88
C GLY A 17 -8.56 26.21 7.90
N ALA A 18 -9.31 25.12 8.08
CA ALA A 18 -8.77 23.76 8.02
C ALA A 18 -8.19 23.45 6.63
N ILE A 19 -8.92 23.74 5.55
CA ILE A 19 -8.43 23.57 4.18
C ILE A 19 -7.19 24.44 3.93
N GLY A 20 -7.22 25.70 4.34
CA GLY A 20 -6.08 26.61 4.20
C GLY A 20 -4.82 26.11 4.92
N TYR A 21 -4.96 25.55 6.12
CA TYR A 21 -3.86 24.92 6.84
C TYR A 21 -3.29 23.71 6.10
N LEU A 22 -4.17 22.84 5.59
CA LEU A 22 -3.76 21.64 4.86
C LEU A 22 -2.96 22.00 3.59
N VAL A 23 -3.44 22.98 2.83
CA VAL A 23 -2.76 23.48 1.62
C VAL A 23 -1.44 24.16 1.96
N ALA A 24 -1.40 25.02 2.98
CA ALA A 24 -0.18 25.74 3.36
C ALA A 24 0.95 24.84 3.88
N ASN A 25 0.63 23.61 4.29
CA ASN A 25 1.61 22.64 4.81
C ASN A 25 1.82 21.44 3.87
N ASP A 26 1.34 21.51 2.62
CA ASP A 26 1.46 20.44 1.63
C ASP A 26 1.03 19.06 2.15
N ILE A 27 0.00 19.01 3.00
CA ILE A 27 -0.47 17.75 3.60
C ILE A 27 -1.18 16.94 2.51
N PRO A 28 -0.64 15.76 2.10
CA PRO A 28 -1.24 14.98 1.03
C PRO A 28 -2.46 14.22 1.56
N ILE A 29 -3.66 14.75 1.30
CA ILE A 29 -4.92 14.09 1.66
C ILE A 29 -5.33 13.06 0.59
N PHE A 30 -4.86 13.26 -0.64
CA PHE A 30 -5.10 12.39 -1.80
C PHE A 30 -3.80 12.25 -2.61
N SER A 31 -2.79 11.56 -2.09
CA SER A 31 -1.63 11.16 -2.88
C SER A 31 -1.86 9.76 -3.45
N GLU A 32 -1.79 9.63 -4.77
CA GLU A 32 -1.67 8.32 -5.40
C GLU A 32 -0.34 7.69 -4.96
N ALA A 33 -0.38 6.43 -4.55
CA ALA A 33 0.82 5.73 -4.12
C ALA A 33 1.73 5.52 -5.32
N ASP A 34 3.00 5.92 -5.21
CA ASP A 34 3.99 5.65 -6.26
C ASP A 34 4.22 4.13 -6.38
N PRO A 35 3.79 3.48 -7.48
CA PRO A 35 3.93 2.04 -7.62
C PRO A 35 5.40 1.61 -7.75
N THR A 36 6.32 2.52 -8.09
CA THR A 36 7.74 2.20 -8.18
C THR A 36 8.36 1.89 -6.81
N ALA A 37 7.73 2.35 -5.73
CA ALA A 37 8.17 2.07 -4.36
C ALA A 37 8.22 0.56 -4.06
N ILE A 38 7.30 -0.22 -4.65
CA ILE A 38 7.18 -1.66 -4.40
C ILE A 38 7.94 -2.53 -5.42
N TYR A 39 8.50 -1.95 -6.48
CA TYR A 39 9.24 -2.71 -7.51
C TYR A 39 10.51 -3.36 -6.97
N GLY A 40 10.84 -4.55 -7.47
CA GLY A 40 12.01 -5.32 -7.08
C GLY A 40 11.67 -6.72 -6.59
N GLU A 41 12.70 -7.46 -6.19
CA GLU A 41 12.57 -8.82 -5.63
C GLU A 41 12.30 -8.75 -4.12
N TRP A 42 11.30 -9.51 -3.68
CA TRP A 42 10.90 -9.66 -2.29
C TRP A 42 11.11 -11.11 -1.87
N VAL A 43 11.83 -11.32 -0.77
CA VAL A 43 12.21 -12.65 -0.29
C VAL A 43 11.71 -12.85 1.13
N GLU A 44 11.05 -13.98 1.37
CA GLU A 44 10.57 -14.38 2.68
C GLU A 44 11.72 -14.53 3.68
N GLN A 45 11.50 -14.00 4.89
CA GLN A 45 12.45 -14.06 5.99
C GLN A 45 12.01 -15.05 7.07
N GLY A 46 12.96 -15.48 7.91
CA GLY A 46 12.70 -16.40 9.01
C GLY A 46 12.59 -17.88 8.61
N VAL A 47 12.92 -18.20 7.36
CA VAL A 47 12.97 -19.57 6.82
C VAL A 47 14.31 -19.84 6.12
N PRO A 48 14.74 -21.10 5.98
CA PRO A 48 15.94 -21.42 5.21
C PRO A 48 15.84 -20.94 3.76
N SER A 49 16.95 -20.46 3.20
CA SER A 49 16.98 -19.85 1.86
C SER A 49 16.47 -20.73 0.72
N TYR A 50 16.59 -22.05 0.85
CA TYR A 50 16.10 -23.02 -0.15
C TYR A 50 14.57 -23.24 -0.07
N ALA A 51 13.93 -22.81 1.02
CA ALA A 51 12.50 -22.94 1.26
C ALA A 51 11.78 -21.58 1.27
N ALA A 52 12.53 -20.48 1.17
CA ALA A 52 11.97 -19.13 1.16
C ALA A 52 11.16 -18.89 -0.11
N ASP A 53 9.92 -18.40 0.06
CA ASP A 53 9.16 -17.86 -1.05
C ASP A 53 9.82 -16.57 -1.55
N SER A 54 9.80 -16.36 -2.86
CA SER A 54 10.16 -15.08 -3.45
C SER A 54 9.26 -14.72 -4.62
N PHE A 55 9.07 -13.42 -4.81
CA PHE A 55 8.39 -12.86 -5.96
C PHE A 55 9.03 -11.53 -6.33
N GLU A 56 8.85 -11.14 -7.58
CA GLU A 56 9.35 -9.86 -8.08
C GLU A 56 8.17 -9.04 -8.59
N VAL A 57 8.11 -7.79 -8.14
CA VAL A 57 7.12 -6.82 -8.64
C VAL A 57 7.75 -6.01 -9.75
N ARG A 58 7.11 -6.02 -10.92
CA ARG A 58 7.48 -5.21 -12.08
C ARG A 58 6.28 -4.40 -12.54
N LYS A 59 6.54 -3.39 -13.37
CA LYS A 59 5.50 -2.54 -13.98
C LYS A 59 4.41 -3.33 -14.70
N ASP A 60 4.75 -4.48 -15.29
CA ASP A 60 3.84 -5.28 -16.11
C ASP A 60 3.26 -6.51 -15.38
N GLY A 61 3.57 -6.69 -14.08
CA GLY A 61 3.00 -7.78 -13.30
C GLY A 61 3.88 -8.31 -12.18
N ILE A 62 3.41 -9.42 -11.61
CA ILE A 62 4.12 -10.18 -10.57
C ILE A 62 4.79 -11.39 -11.21
N TYR A 63 6.07 -11.57 -10.88
CA TYR A 63 6.90 -12.66 -11.36
C TYR A 63 7.26 -13.59 -10.21
N ILE A 64 7.09 -14.89 -10.42
CA ILE A 64 7.50 -15.94 -9.46
C ILE A 64 8.39 -16.90 -10.22
N LYS A 65 9.59 -17.19 -9.68
CA LYS A 65 10.60 -18.04 -10.34
C LYS A 65 10.91 -17.60 -11.79
N GLY A 66 10.95 -16.29 -12.03
CA GLY A 66 11.26 -15.69 -13.33
C GLY A 66 10.13 -15.68 -14.36
N ALA A 67 8.97 -16.29 -14.07
CA ALA A 67 7.81 -16.30 -14.96
C ALA A 67 6.74 -15.32 -14.48
N ARG A 68 6.13 -14.57 -15.42
CA ARG A 68 5.01 -13.69 -15.09
C ARG A 68 3.81 -14.53 -14.68
N THR A 69 3.43 -14.40 -13.42
CA THR A 69 2.37 -15.20 -12.80
C THR A 69 1.02 -14.49 -12.89
N THR A 70 1.02 -13.16 -12.83
CA THR A 70 -0.16 -12.34 -13.10
C THR A 70 0.26 -11.01 -13.71
N SER A 71 -0.54 -10.48 -14.65
CA SER A 71 -0.40 -9.13 -15.20
C SER A 71 -1.12 -8.06 -14.37
N HIS A 72 -1.84 -8.46 -13.33
CA HIS A 72 -2.66 -7.57 -12.52
C HIS A 72 -2.31 -7.70 -11.04
N TYR A 73 -2.00 -6.55 -10.44
CA TYR A 73 -1.83 -6.36 -9.01
C TYR A 73 -2.31 -4.95 -8.65
N GLU A 74 -2.61 -4.74 -7.37
CA GLU A 74 -3.01 -3.45 -6.81
C GLU A 74 -2.00 -3.05 -5.74
N TYR A 75 -1.59 -1.78 -5.76
CA TYR A 75 -0.77 -1.18 -4.73
C TYR A 75 -1.42 0.10 -4.22
N THR A 76 -1.74 0.13 -2.93
CA THR A 76 -2.44 1.27 -2.29
C THR A 76 -1.50 2.20 -1.52
N GLY A 77 -0.19 1.94 -1.55
CA GLY A 77 0.79 2.58 -0.67
C GLY A 77 1.00 1.83 0.65
N SER A 78 -0.06 1.23 1.19
CA SER A 78 -0.03 0.45 2.44
C SER A 78 -0.25 -1.05 2.24
N LYS A 79 -0.80 -1.46 1.09
CA LYS A 79 -1.07 -2.86 0.77
C LYS A 79 -0.63 -3.18 -0.65
N LEU A 80 -0.12 -4.40 -0.84
CA LEU A 80 0.09 -5.05 -2.14
C LEU A 80 -0.86 -6.24 -2.23
N ILE A 81 -1.66 -6.28 -3.29
CA ILE A 81 -2.70 -7.31 -3.49
C ILE A 81 -2.56 -7.88 -4.90
N TYR A 82 -2.56 -9.21 -5.02
CA TYR A 82 -2.64 -9.87 -6.31
C TYR A 82 -3.26 -11.26 -6.18
N THR A 83 -3.68 -11.83 -7.32
CA THR A 83 -4.26 -13.17 -7.36
C THR A 83 -3.49 -14.06 -8.33
N VAL A 84 -3.25 -15.30 -7.93
CA VAL A 84 -2.65 -16.36 -8.75
C VAL A 84 -3.56 -17.56 -8.69
N GLY A 85 -4.15 -17.95 -9.83
CA GLY A 85 -5.18 -18.99 -9.86
C GLY A 85 -6.36 -18.62 -8.95
N ASN A 86 -6.61 -19.44 -7.92
CA ASN A 86 -7.67 -19.21 -6.92
C ASN A 86 -7.16 -18.59 -5.61
N ASN A 87 -5.88 -18.24 -5.52
CA ASN A 87 -5.26 -17.75 -4.29
C ASN A 87 -5.03 -16.25 -4.38
N THR A 88 -5.56 -15.50 -3.40
CA THR A 88 -5.25 -14.09 -3.20
C THR A 88 -4.10 -13.94 -2.23
N TYR A 89 -3.08 -13.23 -2.67
CA TYR A 89 -1.95 -12.82 -1.86
C TYR A 89 -2.16 -11.37 -1.42
N LEU A 90 -1.99 -11.14 -0.13
CA LEU A 90 -2.18 -9.84 0.50
C LEU A 90 -0.98 -9.57 1.39
N TYR A 91 -0.33 -8.46 1.16
CA TYR A 91 0.79 -7.98 1.96
C TYR A 91 0.48 -6.58 2.48
N THR A 92 0.83 -6.33 3.72
CA THR A 92 0.84 -4.99 4.32
C THR A 92 2.27 -4.44 4.30
N VAL A 93 2.40 -3.17 3.94
CA VAL A 93 3.68 -2.46 3.92
C VAL A 93 3.97 -1.97 5.35
N GLU A 94 5.01 -2.53 5.96
CA GLU A 94 5.47 -2.09 7.29
C GLU A 94 6.46 -0.93 7.14
N ASP A 95 7.39 -1.05 6.20
CA ASP A 95 8.35 0.00 5.85
C ASP A 95 8.77 -0.10 4.37
N ARG A 96 9.74 0.73 3.94
CA ARG A 96 10.21 0.77 2.54
C ARG A 96 10.80 -0.55 2.03
N ASN A 97 11.29 -1.39 2.93
CA ASN A 97 12.00 -2.63 2.65
C ASN A 97 11.34 -3.86 3.27
N THR A 98 10.20 -3.71 3.95
CA THR A 98 9.53 -4.81 4.66
C THR A 98 8.05 -4.89 4.29
N LEU A 99 7.64 -6.08 3.83
CA LEU A 99 6.25 -6.47 3.63
C LEU A 99 5.86 -7.57 4.62
N GLN A 100 4.69 -7.45 5.23
CA GLN A 100 4.11 -8.51 6.06
C GLN A 100 3.02 -9.25 5.28
N ARG A 101 3.17 -10.56 5.09
CA ARG A 101 2.13 -11.38 4.45
C ARG A 101 0.93 -11.56 5.38
N GLU A 102 -0.26 -11.14 4.94
CA GLU A 102 -1.54 -11.35 5.64
C GLU A 102 -2.33 -12.53 5.04
N LYS A 103 -2.20 -12.76 3.73
CA LYS A 103 -2.81 -13.91 3.04
C LYS A 103 -1.78 -14.66 2.20
N PRO A 104 -1.83 -16.00 2.19
CA PRO A 104 -2.81 -16.86 2.89
C PRO A 104 -2.64 -16.91 4.43
N TYR A 105 -3.76 -17.04 5.17
CA TYR A 105 -3.87 -16.84 6.63
C TYR A 105 -2.96 -17.71 7.52
N HIS A 106 -2.38 -18.77 6.98
CA HIS A 106 -1.51 -19.68 7.74
C HIS A 106 -0.06 -19.21 7.82
N TYR A 107 0.29 -18.12 7.12
CA TYR A 107 1.66 -17.63 7.01
C TYR A 107 1.71 -16.12 7.23
N SER A 108 1.88 -15.70 8.48
CA SER A 108 2.26 -14.33 8.80
C SER A 108 3.79 -14.26 8.83
N THR A 109 4.39 -14.01 7.66
CA THR A 109 5.85 -13.94 7.51
C THR A 109 6.28 -12.63 6.86
N PRO A 110 7.40 -12.03 7.33
CA PRO A 110 7.94 -10.84 6.72
C PRO A 110 8.72 -11.19 5.45
N PHE A 111 8.65 -10.30 4.47
CA PHE A 111 9.40 -10.32 3.23
C PHE A 111 10.26 -9.07 3.18
N THR A 112 11.52 -9.22 2.81
CA THR A 112 12.43 -8.08 2.66
C THR A 112 12.84 -7.88 1.21
N LYS A 113 13.04 -6.63 0.84
CA LYS A 113 13.54 -6.24 -0.47
C LYS A 113 15.00 -6.67 -0.64
N ARG A 114 15.34 -7.26 -1.78
CA ARG A 114 16.72 -7.68 -2.13
C ARG A 114 17.49 -6.62 -2.90
#